data_AF-A0A0K2LEL2-F1
#
_entry.id   AF-A0A0K2LEL2-F1
#
_cell.length_a   1.000
_cell.length_b   1.000
_cell.length_c   1.000
_cell.angle_alpha   90.00
_cell.angle_beta   90.00
_cell.angle_gamma   90.00
#
_symmetry.space_group_name_H-M   'P 1'
#
loop_
_entity.id
_entity.type
_entity.pdbx_description
1 polymer ?
#
loop_
_entity_poly.entity_id
_entity_poly.type
_entity_poly.pdbx_seq_one_letter_code
_entity_poly.pdbx_strand_id
1 'polypeptide(L)'
;MINNISDQLDYFRRESGISVEIKKQLEIPMSNLDKRVSVVYRASILSREINLVDYQARNVKRAVSIIQRIRENNEFDSVIMVTQLGKDDRKFLIEKGIPFITLEGEIFLPFLGTKLFPNKIKMFNDNKTLSPVGQRLYMFILMMMLMAEKNRAVFVEIGAKNILVNDLGQLVIKGGQEFYSRVGKNIGIKNRISFSRATNDLISHGLLKASGETVDRIYTYPLESRAYFEAGLEYLVSPVHEKELKFDSAVNRGIVETLDYSKLLKSGFTGLSQVTMISDNQRKTFVTDKNMFNTLSNTVIREASESMGEPFNTDLKFLIQVQKYDLNFFNVLYRQTDKEYPGDVVDPLDLYLMMSKENYDERVDSELEDMLDNIWRDN
;
A
#
# COMPACT_ATOMS: atom_id res chain seq x y z
N MET A 1 1.63 -18.12 -3.63
CA MET A 1 1.73 -19.61 -3.63
C MET A 1 1.12 -20.12 -2.32
N ILE A 2 0.38 -21.23 -2.35
CA ILE A 2 -0.52 -21.83 -1.33
C ILE A 2 -0.18 -21.48 0.14
N ASN A 3 -1.01 -20.65 0.78
CA ASN A 3 -1.07 -20.52 2.25
C ASN A 3 -1.68 -21.82 2.81
N ASN A 4 -0.88 -22.64 3.50
CA ASN A 4 -1.36 -23.86 4.13
C ASN A 4 -2.27 -23.49 5.31
N ILE A 5 -3.50 -24.01 5.33
CA ILE A 5 -4.46 -23.80 6.43
C ILE A 5 -3.90 -24.24 7.80
N SER A 6 -2.97 -25.21 7.82
CA SER A 6 -2.27 -25.60 9.04
C SER A 6 -1.47 -24.44 9.64
N ASP A 7 -0.72 -23.73 8.81
CA ASP A 7 0.14 -22.62 9.25
C ASP A 7 -0.73 -21.44 9.75
N GLN A 8 -1.86 -21.22 9.09
CA GLN A 8 -2.87 -20.26 9.49
C GLN A 8 -3.49 -20.59 10.86
N LEU A 9 -3.84 -21.85 11.10
CA LEU A 9 -4.40 -22.28 12.38
C LEU A 9 -3.36 -22.27 13.51
N ASP A 10 -2.11 -22.61 13.22
CA ASP A 10 -1.01 -22.48 14.17
C ASP A 10 -0.76 -21.02 14.55
N TYR A 11 -0.87 -20.10 13.58
CA TYR A 11 -0.82 -18.66 13.84
C TYR A 11 -1.98 -18.21 14.73
N PHE A 12 -3.22 -18.56 14.38
CA PHE A 12 -4.40 -18.24 15.18
C PHE A 12 -4.28 -18.75 16.63
N ARG A 13 -3.76 -19.97 16.81
CA ARG A 13 -3.53 -20.56 18.13
C ARG A 13 -2.54 -19.74 18.96
N ARG A 14 -1.47 -19.23 18.36
CA ARG A 14 -0.49 -18.38 19.06
C ARG A 14 -1.10 -17.06 19.50
N GLU A 15 -1.92 -16.43 18.66
CA GLU A 15 -2.51 -15.11 18.96
C GLU A 15 -3.69 -15.18 19.94
N SER A 16 -4.57 -16.18 19.78
CA SER A 16 -5.79 -16.32 20.59
C SER A 16 -5.65 -17.23 21.80
N GLY A 17 -4.63 -18.09 21.82
CA GLY A 17 -4.52 -19.20 22.76
C GLY A 17 -5.50 -20.35 22.49
N ILE A 18 -6.31 -20.28 21.42
CA ILE A 18 -7.35 -21.26 21.10
C ILE A 18 -6.90 -22.16 19.95
N SER A 19 -6.93 -23.47 20.18
CA SER A 19 -6.65 -24.46 19.15
C SER A 19 -7.87 -24.73 18.28
N VAL A 20 -7.63 -24.83 16.97
CA VAL A 20 -8.58 -25.38 16.01
C VAL A 20 -7.92 -26.57 15.34
N GLU A 21 -8.56 -27.72 15.36
CA GLU A 21 -8.02 -28.96 14.81
C GLU A 21 -8.82 -29.37 13.58
N ILE A 22 -8.16 -29.50 12.43
CA ILE A 22 -8.79 -29.99 11.20
C ILE A 22 -8.89 -31.52 11.26
N LYS A 23 -10.08 -32.03 10.97
CA LYS A 23 -10.34 -33.47 10.85
C LYS A 23 -10.31 -33.93 9.39
N LYS A 24 -10.97 -33.19 8.51
CA LYS A 24 -11.01 -33.46 7.07
C LYS A 24 -11.52 -32.25 6.28
N GLN A 25 -11.16 -32.17 5.01
CA GLN A 25 -11.83 -31.27 4.07
C GLN A 25 -13.21 -31.83 3.68
N LEU A 26 -14.17 -30.94 3.41
CA LEU A 26 -15.52 -31.28 2.98
C LEU A 26 -15.76 -30.76 1.56
N GLU A 27 -16.37 -31.58 0.72
CA GLU A 27 -16.87 -31.16 -0.59
C GLU A 27 -18.32 -30.71 -0.45
N ILE A 28 -18.56 -29.40 -0.48
CA ILE A 28 -19.89 -28.81 -0.45
C ILE A 28 -20.30 -28.44 -1.89
N PRO A 29 -21.54 -28.74 -2.33
CA PRO A 29 -22.07 -28.27 -3.60
C PRO A 29 -22.12 -26.74 -3.63
N MET A 30 -21.23 -26.14 -4.42
CA MET A 30 -21.03 -24.69 -4.47
C MET A 30 -20.78 -24.24 -5.91
N SER A 31 -21.08 -22.97 -6.21
CA SER A 31 -20.78 -22.40 -7.52
C SER A 31 -19.26 -22.34 -7.75
N ASN A 32 -18.82 -22.30 -9.01
CA ASN A 32 -17.40 -22.19 -9.34
C ASN A 32 -16.74 -20.96 -8.71
N LEU A 33 -17.49 -19.87 -8.52
CA LEU A 33 -16.99 -18.67 -7.86
C LEU A 33 -16.80 -18.90 -6.36
N ASP A 34 -17.76 -19.55 -5.69
CA ASP A 34 -17.68 -19.84 -4.25
C ASP A 34 -16.54 -20.82 -3.94
N LYS A 35 -16.30 -21.81 -4.81
CA LYS A 35 -15.17 -22.75 -4.70
C LYS A 35 -13.79 -22.10 -4.82
N ARG A 36 -13.67 -20.96 -5.53
CA ARG A 36 -12.40 -20.23 -5.66
C ARG A 36 -12.05 -19.45 -4.40
N VAL A 37 -13.07 -19.02 -3.66
CA VAL A 37 -12.90 -18.10 -2.51
C VAL A 37 -13.17 -18.77 -1.18
N SER A 38 -13.56 -20.05 -1.18
CA SER A 38 -13.83 -20.79 0.04
C SER A 38 -13.43 -22.25 -0.04
N VAL A 39 -12.83 -22.74 1.04
CA VAL A 39 -12.62 -24.16 1.29
C VAL A 39 -13.25 -24.50 2.63
N VAL A 40 -13.98 -25.61 2.69
CA VAL A 40 -14.71 -26.01 3.89
C VAL A 40 -14.03 -27.21 4.53
N TYR A 41 -13.76 -27.12 5.82
CA TYR A 41 -13.17 -28.17 6.63
C TYR A 41 -14.12 -28.58 7.74
N ARG A 42 -14.14 -29.88 8.06
CA ARG A 42 -14.60 -30.37 9.35
C ARG A 42 -13.48 -30.12 10.35
N ALA A 43 -13.78 -29.38 11.42
CA ALA A 43 -12.80 -29.05 12.44
C ALA A 43 -13.40 -29.13 13.85
N SER A 44 -12.56 -29.01 14.86
CA SER A 44 -12.99 -28.79 16.24
C SER A 44 -12.34 -27.56 16.86
N ILE A 45 -13.14 -26.76 17.57
CA ILE A 45 -12.71 -25.59 18.34
C ILE A 45 -13.34 -25.68 19.73
N LEU A 46 -12.53 -25.51 20.79
CA LEU A 46 -13.00 -25.60 22.18
C LEU A 46 -13.85 -26.87 22.45
N SER A 47 -13.39 -28.01 21.94
CA SER A 47 -14.06 -29.32 22.05
C SER A 47 -15.43 -29.44 21.38
N ARG A 48 -15.86 -28.45 20.57
CA ARG A 48 -17.02 -28.56 19.68
C ARG A 48 -16.61 -28.80 18.25
N GLU A 49 -17.31 -29.70 17.57
CA GLU A 49 -17.19 -29.87 16.12
C GLU A 49 -17.90 -28.74 15.38
N ILE A 50 -17.24 -28.23 14.34
CA ILE A 50 -17.72 -27.14 13.50
C ILE A 50 -17.40 -27.42 12.03
N ASN A 51 -18.07 -26.69 11.15
CA ASN A 51 -17.59 -26.47 9.79
C ASN A 51 -16.74 -25.19 9.79
N LEU A 52 -15.45 -25.32 9.57
CA LEU A 52 -14.55 -24.18 9.37
C LEU A 52 -14.54 -23.81 7.90
N VAL A 53 -14.93 -22.59 7.57
CA VAL A 53 -14.91 -22.07 6.21
C VAL A 53 -13.70 -21.15 6.08
N ASP A 54 -12.62 -21.64 5.48
CA ASP A 54 -11.50 -20.79 5.08
C ASP A 54 -11.94 -19.91 3.92
N TYR A 55 -12.10 -18.60 4.16
CA TYR A 55 -12.70 -17.66 3.24
C TYR A 55 -11.73 -16.56 2.84
N GLN A 56 -11.45 -16.46 1.54
CA GLN A 56 -10.36 -15.64 0.97
C GLN A 56 -10.88 -14.44 0.15
N ALA A 57 -12.16 -14.08 0.26
CA ALA A 57 -12.75 -12.98 -0.51
C ALA A 57 -12.88 -11.66 0.27
N ARG A 58 -12.68 -10.53 -0.44
CA ARG A 58 -12.75 -9.15 0.08
C ARG A 58 -14.12 -8.79 0.67
N ASN A 59 -15.20 -9.37 0.17
CA ASN A 59 -16.57 -9.05 0.59
C ASN A 59 -17.17 -10.18 1.44
N VAL A 60 -17.35 -9.95 2.74
CA VAL A 60 -17.89 -10.95 3.67
C VAL A 60 -19.40 -11.19 3.53
N LYS A 61 -20.12 -10.30 2.82
CA LYS A 61 -21.57 -10.47 2.60
C LYS A 61 -21.88 -11.76 1.84
N ARG A 62 -20.98 -12.17 0.93
CA ARG A 62 -21.12 -13.42 0.18
C ARG A 62 -20.88 -14.65 1.06
N ALA A 63 -20.07 -14.54 2.11
CA ALA A 63 -19.84 -15.62 3.06
C ALA A 63 -21.14 -16.04 3.78
N VAL A 64 -22.09 -15.12 3.97
CA VAL A 64 -23.42 -15.44 4.51
C VAL A 64 -24.16 -16.44 3.63
N SER A 65 -24.13 -16.24 2.30
CA SER A 65 -24.80 -17.16 1.36
C SER A 65 -24.14 -18.54 1.34
N ILE A 66 -22.81 -18.61 1.54
CA ILE A 66 -22.08 -19.88 1.64
C ILE A 66 -22.47 -20.62 2.92
N ILE A 67 -22.49 -19.92 4.07
CA ILE A 67 -22.94 -20.51 5.33
C ILE A 67 -24.37 -21.05 5.23
N GLN A 68 -25.29 -20.29 4.62
CA GLN A 68 -26.68 -20.71 4.47
C GLN A 68 -26.77 -22.04 3.72
N ARG A 69 -26.05 -22.19 2.60
CA ARG A 69 -26.00 -23.45 1.84
C ARG A 69 -25.37 -24.61 2.61
N ILE A 70 -24.36 -24.33 3.44
CA ILE A 70 -23.77 -25.36 4.31
C ILE A 70 -24.79 -25.82 5.35
N ARG A 71 -25.54 -24.90 5.95
CA ARG A 71 -26.58 -25.20 6.96
C ARG A 71 -27.73 -26.03 6.40
N GLU A 72 -28.12 -25.83 5.15
CA GLU A 72 -29.22 -26.58 4.52
C GLU A 72 -28.98 -28.10 4.51
N ASN A 73 -27.73 -28.55 4.66
CA ASN A 73 -27.35 -29.96 4.58
C ASN A 73 -26.48 -30.45 5.76
N ASN A 74 -26.41 -29.70 6.88
CA ASN A 74 -25.43 -29.98 7.93
C ASN A 74 -25.86 -29.43 9.31
N GLU A 75 -25.75 -30.26 10.35
CA GLU A 75 -26.19 -29.92 11.72
C GLU A 75 -25.17 -29.06 12.50
N PHE A 76 -23.97 -28.85 11.96
CA PHE A 76 -22.87 -28.23 12.68
C PHE A 76 -22.76 -26.74 12.37
N ASP A 77 -22.45 -25.96 13.40
CA ASP A 77 -22.18 -24.53 13.28
C ASP A 77 -21.08 -24.27 12.25
N SER A 78 -21.32 -23.29 11.38
CA SER A 78 -20.35 -22.85 10.38
C SER A 78 -19.66 -21.60 10.87
N VAL A 79 -18.34 -21.68 11.01
CA VAL A 79 -17.47 -20.59 11.47
C VAL A 79 -16.63 -20.15 10.29
N ILE A 80 -16.72 -18.88 9.92
CA ILE A 80 -15.84 -18.33 8.89
C ILE A 80 -14.49 -18.04 9.52
N MET A 81 -13.45 -18.52 8.88
CA MET A 81 -12.09 -18.07 9.10
C MET A 81 -11.74 -17.08 8.00
N VAL A 82 -11.39 -15.87 8.42
CA VAL A 82 -10.81 -14.86 7.54
C VAL A 82 -9.48 -14.40 8.10
N THR A 83 -8.65 -13.83 7.24
CA THR A 83 -7.41 -13.20 7.69
C THR A 83 -7.67 -12.05 8.65
N GLN A 84 -8.68 -11.21 8.38
CA GLN A 84 -9.02 -10.02 9.18
C GLN A 84 -10.43 -9.52 8.83
N LEU A 85 -11.00 -8.65 9.69
CA LEU A 85 -12.27 -7.97 9.44
C LEU A 85 -12.15 -6.46 9.62
N GLY A 86 -12.63 -5.72 8.62
CA GLY A 86 -12.87 -4.28 8.73
C GLY A 86 -14.00 -3.96 9.73
N LYS A 87 -14.13 -2.68 10.11
CA LYS A 87 -15.16 -2.22 11.06
C LYS A 87 -16.59 -2.58 10.61
N ASP A 88 -16.91 -2.29 9.36
CA ASP A 88 -18.27 -2.46 8.84
C ASP A 88 -18.58 -3.94 8.59
N ASP A 89 -17.62 -4.71 8.11
CA ASP A 89 -17.74 -6.16 7.94
C ASP A 89 -17.93 -6.87 9.27
N ARG A 90 -17.13 -6.51 10.29
CA ARG A 90 -17.29 -7.02 11.66
C ARG A 90 -18.67 -6.71 12.20
N LYS A 91 -19.11 -5.45 12.09
CA LYS A 91 -20.44 -5.02 12.53
C LYS A 91 -21.54 -5.81 11.81
N PHE A 92 -21.43 -5.95 10.50
CA PHE A 92 -22.37 -6.70 9.67
C PHE A 92 -22.46 -8.17 10.08
N LEU A 93 -21.34 -8.86 10.28
CA LEU A 93 -21.34 -10.27 10.68
C LEU A 93 -21.93 -10.48 12.08
N ILE A 94 -21.62 -9.57 13.03
CA ILE A 94 -22.20 -9.60 14.38
C ILE A 94 -23.72 -9.38 14.33
N GLU A 95 -24.18 -8.38 13.57
CA GLU A 95 -25.62 -8.09 13.41
C GLU A 95 -26.37 -9.25 12.76
N LYS A 96 -25.72 -9.99 11.87
CA LYS A 96 -26.27 -11.20 11.24
C LYS A 96 -26.09 -12.47 12.07
N GLY A 97 -25.42 -12.39 13.23
CA GLY A 97 -25.16 -13.55 14.09
C GLY A 97 -24.29 -14.61 13.43
N ILE A 98 -23.43 -14.22 12.50
CA ILE A 98 -22.56 -15.13 11.75
C ILE A 98 -21.29 -15.40 12.56
N PRO A 99 -21.00 -16.67 12.95
CA PRO A 99 -19.79 -16.99 13.70
C PRO A 99 -18.54 -16.77 12.84
N PHE A 100 -17.50 -16.17 13.43
CA PHE A 100 -16.22 -15.99 12.77
C PHE A 100 -15.05 -16.09 13.75
N ILE A 101 -13.91 -16.47 13.18
CA ILE A 101 -12.58 -16.28 13.77
C ILE A 101 -11.71 -15.53 12.76
N THR A 102 -10.79 -14.74 13.27
CA THR A 102 -9.76 -14.09 12.44
C THR A 102 -8.40 -14.61 12.82
N LEU A 103 -7.43 -14.57 11.89
CA LEU A 103 -6.03 -14.87 12.23
C LEU A 103 -5.49 -13.99 13.37
N GLU A 104 -6.05 -12.79 13.54
CA GLU A 104 -5.70 -11.82 14.59
C GLU A 104 -6.23 -12.19 15.98
N GLY A 105 -6.96 -13.30 16.10
CA GLY A 105 -7.53 -13.74 17.37
C GLY A 105 -8.84 -13.04 17.74
N GLU A 106 -9.44 -12.25 16.85
CA GLU A 106 -10.85 -11.88 17.00
C GLU A 106 -11.73 -13.12 16.88
N ILE A 107 -12.60 -13.31 17.84
CA ILE A 107 -13.46 -14.49 17.94
C ILE A 107 -14.86 -14.03 18.28
N PHE A 108 -15.80 -14.40 17.42
CA PHE A 108 -17.22 -14.28 17.67
C PHE A 108 -17.88 -15.63 17.43
N LEU A 109 -18.19 -16.33 18.50
CA LEU A 109 -18.83 -17.65 18.48
C LEU A 109 -20.13 -17.56 19.27
N PRO A 110 -21.22 -17.05 18.67
CA PRO A 110 -22.48 -16.81 19.36
C PRO A 110 -23.07 -18.10 19.95
N PHE A 111 -22.86 -19.24 19.31
CA PHE A 111 -23.29 -20.56 19.81
C PHE A 111 -22.56 -21.01 21.08
N LEU A 112 -21.45 -20.36 21.46
CA LEU A 112 -20.75 -20.55 22.74
C LEU A 112 -20.93 -19.37 23.70
N GLY A 113 -21.64 -18.31 23.31
CA GLY A 113 -21.68 -17.05 24.05
C GLY A 113 -20.33 -16.31 24.10
N THR A 114 -19.39 -16.66 23.20
CA THR A 114 -18.02 -16.12 23.22
C THR A 114 -17.88 -14.94 22.27
N LYS A 115 -17.39 -13.82 22.82
CA LYS A 115 -17.01 -12.63 22.07
C LYS A 115 -15.69 -12.09 22.62
N LEU A 116 -14.59 -12.39 21.94
CA LEU A 116 -13.24 -11.98 22.32
C LEU A 116 -12.65 -11.11 21.22
N PHE A 117 -12.23 -9.90 21.57
CA PHE A 117 -11.48 -9.04 20.68
C PHE A 117 -10.13 -8.73 21.34
N PRO A 118 -9.00 -8.89 20.63
CA PRO A 118 -7.73 -8.39 21.11
C PRO A 118 -7.85 -6.91 21.48
N ASN A 119 -7.12 -6.48 22.50
CA ASN A 119 -7.23 -5.15 23.09
C ASN A 119 -7.32 -4.02 22.06
N LYS A 120 -8.29 -3.12 22.29
CA LYS A 120 -8.65 -1.93 21.50
C LYS A 120 -7.51 -1.38 20.64
N ILE A 121 -7.55 -1.66 19.34
CA ILE A 121 -7.05 -0.69 18.36
C ILE A 121 -7.88 0.57 18.62
N LYS A 122 -7.26 1.59 19.22
CA LYS A 122 -7.82 2.93 19.35
C LYS A 122 -8.09 3.43 17.92
N MET A 123 -9.33 3.26 17.45
CA MET A 123 -9.77 3.81 16.18
C MET A 123 -9.75 5.34 16.31
N PHE A 124 -8.73 5.96 15.73
CA PHE A 124 -8.67 7.39 15.50
C PHE A 124 -8.29 7.60 14.05
N ASN A 125 -9.30 7.82 13.19
CA ASN A 125 -9.31 8.91 12.23
C ASN A 125 -10.54 8.81 11.32
N ASP A 126 -11.33 9.89 11.27
CA ASP A 126 -12.32 10.15 10.22
C ASP A 126 -11.64 10.73 8.95
N ASN A 127 -10.30 10.74 8.90
CA ASN A 127 -9.55 11.24 7.75
C ASN A 127 -9.75 10.31 6.55
N LYS A 128 -10.12 10.88 5.41
CA LYS A 128 -10.25 10.13 4.15
C LYS A 128 -8.91 9.73 3.54
N THR A 129 -7.79 10.31 3.97
CA THR A 129 -6.47 10.13 3.34
C THR A 129 -5.38 9.86 4.36
N LEU A 130 -4.33 9.15 3.93
CA LEU A 130 -3.14 8.94 4.74
C LEU A 130 -2.44 10.27 5.07
N SER A 131 -1.87 10.35 6.27
CA SER A 131 -0.95 11.42 6.61
C SER A 131 0.31 11.36 5.71
N PRO A 132 1.01 12.49 5.50
CA PRO A 132 2.25 12.48 4.71
C PRO A 132 3.32 11.52 5.24
N VAL A 133 3.34 11.24 6.55
CA VAL A 133 4.27 10.27 7.13
C VAL A 133 3.79 8.84 6.94
N GLY A 134 2.47 8.59 7.06
CA GLY A 134 1.85 7.31 6.76
C GLY A 134 2.03 6.90 5.30
N GLN A 135 1.76 7.80 4.35
CA GLN A 135 1.95 7.53 2.92
C GLN A 135 3.40 7.15 2.59
N ARG A 136 4.40 7.84 3.17
CA ARG A 136 5.82 7.49 2.94
C ARG A 136 6.17 6.10 3.45
N LEU A 137 5.64 5.73 4.62
CA LEU A 137 5.83 4.38 5.14
C LEU A 137 5.12 3.34 4.27
N TYR A 138 3.91 3.64 3.81
CA TYR A 138 3.13 2.79 2.91
C TYR A 138 3.87 2.53 1.59
N MET A 139 4.30 3.60 0.91
CA MET A 139 5.04 3.48 -0.36
C MET A 139 6.33 2.69 -0.16
N PHE A 140 7.01 2.90 0.96
CA PHE A 140 8.23 2.14 1.28
C PHE A 140 7.94 0.65 1.49
N ILE A 141 6.90 0.31 2.25
CA ILE A 141 6.48 -1.09 2.44
C ILE A 141 6.15 -1.72 1.08
N LEU A 142 5.37 -1.04 0.25
CA LEU A 142 5.01 -1.51 -1.08
C LEU A 142 6.23 -1.80 -1.97
N MET A 143 7.22 -0.90 -1.99
CA MET A 143 8.47 -1.11 -2.73
C MET A 143 9.25 -2.32 -2.20
N MET A 144 9.29 -2.52 -0.88
CA MET A 144 9.93 -3.70 -0.28
C MET A 144 9.19 -5.00 -0.65
N MET A 145 7.87 -4.97 -0.77
CA MET A 145 7.08 -6.13 -1.19
C MET A 145 7.37 -6.48 -2.65
N LEU A 146 7.35 -5.47 -3.53
CA LEU A 146 7.73 -5.62 -4.94
C LEU A 146 9.14 -6.21 -5.10
N MET A 147 10.11 -5.73 -4.31
CA MET A 147 11.46 -6.30 -4.30
C MET A 147 11.51 -7.74 -3.80
N ALA A 148 10.76 -8.07 -2.76
CA ALA A 148 10.70 -9.44 -2.24
C ALA A 148 10.11 -10.41 -3.28
N GLU A 149 9.11 -9.96 -4.04
CA GLU A 149 8.44 -10.71 -5.10
C GLU A 149 9.31 -10.87 -6.35
N LYS A 150 9.89 -9.78 -6.87
CA LYS A 150 10.61 -9.78 -8.16
C LYS A 150 12.11 -10.04 -8.05
N ASN A 151 12.74 -9.68 -6.93
CA ASN A 151 14.20 -9.74 -6.79
C ASN A 151 14.62 -10.09 -5.36
N ARG A 152 14.28 -11.32 -4.95
CA ARG A 152 14.50 -11.83 -3.58
C ARG A 152 15.94 -11.70 -3.09
N ALA A 153 16.94 -11.81 -3.96
CA ALA A 153 18.36 -11.65 -3.58
C ALA A 153 18.69 -10.22 -3.13
N VAL A 154 18.25 -9.22 -3.89
CA VAL A 154 18.43 -7.80 -3.53
C VAL A 154 17.59 -7.45 -2.30
N PHE A 155 16.37 -8.00 -2.20
CA PHE A 155 15.58 -7.88 -0.98
C PHE A 155 16.32 -8.44 0.24
N VAL A 156 16.99 -9.59 0.15
CA VAL A 156 17.78 -10.13 1.26
C VAL A 156 18.93 -9.19 1.60
N GLU A 157 19.65 -8.63 0.64
CA GLU A 157 20.75 -7.69 0.93
C GLU A 157 20.27 -6.41 1.64
N ILE A 158 19.17 -5.82 1.17
CA ILE A 158 18.60 -4.57 1.70
C ILE A 158 17.81 -4.83 3.00
N GLY A 159 17.03 -5.92 3.03
CA GLY A 159 16.08 -6.29 4.07
C GLY A 159 16.67 -7.05 5.25
N ALA A 160 17.72 -7.89 5.05
CA ALA A 160 18.27 -8.81 6.06
C ALA A 160 18.77 -8.15 7.35
N LYS A 161 18.79 -6.82 7.41
CA LYS A 161 19.25 -6.08 8.57
C LYS A 161 18.15 -5.56 9.48
N ASN A 162 16.87 -5.45 9.08
CA ASN A 162 15.74 -4.96 9.93
C ASN A 162 14.31 -5.21 9.37
N ILE A 163 14.17 -5.64 8.11
CA ILE A 163 12.88 -5.95 7.46
C ILE A 163 12.96 -7.39 7.00
N LEU A 164 12.28 -8.28 7.70
CA LEU A 164 12.37 -9.72 7.45
C LEU A 164 11.17 -10.16 6.62
N VAL A 165 11.30 -11.29 5.95
CA VAL A 165 10.16 -12.07 5.47
C VAL A 165 9.97 -13.20 6.47
N ASN A 166 8.79 -13.31 7.08
CA ASN A 166 8.49 -14.43 7.98
C ASN A 166 8.21 -15.72 7.18
N ASP A 167 8.02 -16.83 7.89
CA ASP A 167 7.76 -18.14 7.29
C ASP A 167 6.47 -18.18 6.45
N LEU A 168 5.58 -17.20 6.62
CA LEU A 168 4.35 -17.01 5.85
C LEU A 168 4.56 -16.11 4.60
N GLY A 169 5.79 -15.75 4.27
CA GLY A 169 6.09 -14.86 3.14
C GLY A 169 5.80 -13.37 3.40
N GLN A 170 5.48 -12.97 4.63
CA GLN A 170 5.06 -11.61 4.95
C GLN A 170 6.25 -10.74 5.37
N LEU A 171 6.27 -9.49 4.93
CA LEU A 171 7.20 -8.50 5.46
C LEU A 171 6.94 -8.22 6.94
N VAL A 172 8.03 -8.18 7.69
CA VAL A 172 8.06 -7.93 9.13
C VAL A 172 9.02 -6.79 9.42
N ILE A 173 8.50 -5.70 9.96
CA ILE A 173 9.34 -4.64 10.56
C ILE A 173 9.48 -4.94 12.05
N LYS A 174 10.73 -5.13 12.53
CA LYS A 174 11.04 -5.27 13.96
C LYS A 174 11.61 -3.96 14.51
N GLY A 175 11.17 -3.57 15.71
CA GLY A 175 11.80 -2.51 16.50
C GLY A 175 11.78 -1.12 15.85
N GLY A 176 10.89 -0.23 16.30
CA GLY A 176 10.78 1.12 15.74
C GLY A 176 12.08 1.95 15.82
N GLN A 177 12.94 1.68 16.82
CA GLN A 177 14.24 2.33 16.99
C GLN A 177 15.25 1.92 15.91
N GLU A 178 15.30 0.62 15.59
CA GLU A 178 16.20 0.09 14.56
C GLU A 178 15.73 0.48 13.17
N PHE A 179 14.41 0.51 12.96
CA PHE A 179 13.83 1.00 11.71
C PHE A 179 14.25 2.44 11.39
N TYR A 180 14.04 3.40 12.30
CA TYR A 180 14.34 4.80 11.94
C TYR A 180 15.85 5.09 11.84
N SER A 181 16.66 4.40 12.64
CA SER A 181 18.12 4.62 12.65
C SER A 181 18.78 4.23 11.34
N ARG A 182 18.19 3.29 10.58
CA ARG A 182 18.72 2.78 9.30
C ARG A 182 17.93 3.21 8.07
N VAL A 183 16.60 3.12 8.13
CA VAL A 183 15.69 3.33 6.99
C VAL A 183 14.93 4.64 7.12
N GLY A 184 14.44 4.94 8.33
CA GLY A 184 13.52 6.06 8.53
C GLY A 184 14.08 7.41 8.07
N LYS A 185 15.39 7.67 8.22
CA LYS A 185 15.99 8.92 7.71
C LYS A 185 15.74 9.15 6.23
N ASN A 186 15.84 8.11 5.40
CA ASN A 186 15.73 8.19 3.95
C ASN A 186 14.28 8.43 3.49
N ILE A 187 13.30 7.88 4.22
CA ILE A 187 11.86 8.13 3.98
C ILE A 187 11.31 9.30 4.81
N GLY A 188 12.19 10.09 5.43
CA GLY A 188 11.86 11.26 6.25
C GLY A 188 11.05 10.97 7.52
N ILE A 189 11.16 9.76 8.05
CA ILE A 189 10.72 9.32 9.38
C ILE A 189 11.92 9.43 10.34
N LYS A 190 12.05 10.59 10.98
CA LYS A 190 13.28 10.99 11.69
C LYS A 190 13.41 10.46 13.12
N ASN A 191 12.31 9.99 13.70
CA ASN A 191 12.29 9.54 15.09
C ASN A 191 11.17 8.52 15.36
N ARG A 192 11.24 7.86 16.53
CA ARG A 192 10.25 6.89 16.98
C ARG A 192 8.82 7.45 17.01
N ILE A 193 8.63 8.72 17.37
CA ILE A 193 7.31 9.35 17.42
C ILE A 193 6.70 9.45 16.02
N SER A 194 7.48 9.90 15.03
CA SER A 194 7.05 9.96 13.63
C SER A 194 6.78 8.57 13.06
N PHE A 195 7.58 7.57 13.44
CA PHE A 195 7.35 6.18 13.06
C PHE A 195 6.04 5.65 13.66
N SER A 196 5.81 5.84 14.96
CA SER A 196 4.56 5.46 15.62
C SER A 196 3.34 6.17 15.03
N ARG A 197 3.47 7.44 14.61
CA ARG A 197 2.41 8.15 13.90
C ARG A 197 2.11 7.47 12.57
N ALA A 198 3.13 7.20 11.76
CA ALA A 198 2.97 6.54 10.47
C ALA A 198 2.35 5.14 10.61
N THR A 199 2.84 4.33 11.55
CA THR A 199 2.32 2.97 11.74
C THR A 199 0.89 3.00 12.27
N ASN A 200 0.56 3.86 13.24
CA ASN A 200 -0.81 3.99 13.73
C ASN A 200 -1.78 4.48 12.65
N ASP A 201 -1.32 5.37 11.76
CA ASP A 201 -2.09 5.84 10.60
C ASP A 201 -2.42 4.65 9.68
N LEU A 202 -1.42 3.87 9.27
CA LEU A 202 -1.65 2.67 8.44
C LEU A 202 -2.51 1.61 9.14
N ILE A 203 -2.34 1.41 10.45
CA ILE A 203 -3.17 0.50 11.26
C ILE A 203 -4.63 0.97 11.27
N SER A 204 -4.89 2.28 11.43
CA SER A 204 -6.24 2.82 11.44
C SER A 204 -6.99 2.63 10.11
N HIS A 205 -6.25 2.56 9.00
CA HIS A 205 -6.76 2.29 7.66
C HIS A 205 -6.75 0.79 7.29
N GLY A 206 -6.32 -0.10 8.19
CA GLY A 206 -6.21 -1.53 7.91
C GLY A 206 -5.10 -1.91 6.91
N LEU A 207 -4.15 -1.01 6.66
CA LEU A 207 -3.02 -1.18 5.72
C LEU A 207 -1.76 -1.72 6.40
N LEU A 208 -1.76 -1.82 7.72
CA LEU A 208 -0.65 -2.36 8.51
C LEU A 208 -1.19 -3.06 9.76
N LYS A 209 -0.57 -4.16 10.16
CA LYS A 209 -0.83 -4.80 11.45
C LYS A 209 0.30 -4.51 12.42
N ALA A 210 0.02 -4.63 13.71
CA ALA A 210 1.05 -4.59 14.74
C ALA A 210 0.73 -5.62 15.84
N SER A 211 1.66 -6.54 16.09
CA SER A 211 1.60 -7.49 17.21
C SER A 211 2.84 -7.34 18.12
N GLY A 212 2.76 -7.80 19.37
CA GLY A 212 3.85 -7.70 20.35
C GLY A 212 3.91 -6.38 21.15
N GLU A 213 4.84 -6.32 22.10
CA GLU A 213 5.06 -5.17 22.99
C GLU A 213 5.81 -4.01 22.30
N THR A 214 5.82 -2.82 22.91
CA THR A 214 6.32 -1.57 22.30
C THR A 214 7.79 -1.60 21.82
N VAL A 215 8.60 -2.55 22.28
CA VAL A 215 10.01 -2.74 21.89
C VAL A 215 10.14 -3.76 20.76
N ASP A 216 9.37 -4.84 20.82
CA ASP A 216 9.38 -5.97 19.86
C ASP A 216 8.17 -5.97 18.92
N ARG A 217 7.60 -4.79 18.66
CA ARG A 217 6.40 -4.67 17.83
C ARG A 217 6.70 -5.15 16.42
N ILE A 218 6.01 -6.20 16.00
CA ILE A 218 6.09 -6.82 14.68
C ILE A 218 4.99 -6.22 13.83
N TYR A 219 5.36 -5.60 12.71
CA TYR A 219 4.39 -5.13 11.74
C TYR A 219 4.30 -6.09 10.56
N THR A 220 3.13 -6.67 10.32
CA THR A 220 2.91 -7.69 9.26
C THR A 220 1.93 -7.22 8.21
N TYR A 221 2.02 -7.83 7.03
CA TYR A 221 1.05 -7.66 5.95
C TYR A 221 0.73 -8.99 5.24
N PRO A 222 -0.54 -9.36 5.04
CA PRO A 222 -0.91 -10.66 4.50
C PRO A 222 -1.20 -10.72 2.99
N LEU A 223 -1.15 -9.60 2.24
CA LEU A 223 -1.40 -9.61 0.79
C LEU A 223 -0.10 -9.43 -0.01
N GLU A 224 -0.14 -9.78 -1.30
CA GLU A 224 0.91 -9.48 -2.27
C GLU A 224 0.93 -7.97 -2.60
N SER A 225 2.00 -7.47 -3.20
CA SER A 225 2.24 -6.05 -3.45
C SER A 225 1.13 -5.37 -4.26
N ARG A 226 0.57 -6.06 -5.27
CA ARG A 226 -0.56 -5.53 -6.06
C ARG A 226 -1.80 -5.30 -5.19
N ALA A 227 -2.15 -6.30 -4.38
CA ALA A 227 -3.27 -6.20 -3.46
C ALA A 227 -3.02 -5.17 -2.36
N TYR A 228 -1.75 -4.98 -1.93
CA TYR A 228 -1.35 -3.87 -1.05
C TYR A 228 -1.63 -2.52 -1.66
N PHE A 229 -1.19 -2.31 -2.91
CA PHE A 229 -1.42 -1.09 -3.67
C PHE A 229 -2.91 -0.78 -3.80
N GLU A 230 -3.69 -1.75 -4.29
CA GLU A 230 -5.14 -1.61 -4.49
C GLU A 230 -5.89 -1.30 -3.18
N ALA A 231 -5.45 -1.87 -2.05
CA ALA A 231 -6.06 -1.60 -0.74
C ALA A 231 -5.78 -0.18 -0.24
N GLY A 232 -4.63 0.41 -0.57
CA GLY A 232 -4.26 1.74 -0.12
C GLY A 232 -4.71 2.87 -1.05
N LEU A 233 -5.01 2.56 -2.31
CA LEU A 233 -5.21 3.52 -3.39
C LEU A 233 -6.15 4.68 -3.05
N GLU A 234 -7.29 4.38 -2.42
CA GLU A 234 -8.31 5.38 -2.05
C GLU A 234 -7.81 6.42 -1.03
N TYR A 235 -6.79 6.08 -0.25
CA TYR A 235 -6.22 6.92 0.80
C TYR A 235 -4.99 7.71 0.36
N LEU A 236 -4.39 7.35 -0.78
CA LEU A 236 -3.16 7.97 -1.29
C LEU A 236 -3.44 9.33 -1.93
N VAL A 237 -2.50 10.27 -1.77
CA VAL A 237 -2.56 11.60 -2.37
C VAL A 237 -1.34 11.85 -3.25
N SER A 238 -1.45 12.82 -4.16
CA SER A 238 -0.33 13.23 -5.00
C SER A 238 0.91 13.55 -4.14
N PRO A 239 2.10 13.06 -4.52
CA PRO A 239 3.34 13.26 -3.78
C PRO A 239 3.95 14.66 -3.94
N VAL A 240 3.33 15.55 -4.71
CA VAL A 240 3.76 16.96 -4.85
C VAL A 240 2.86 17.91 -4.08
N HIS A 241 3.44 19.03 -3.66
CA HIS A 241 2.70 20.17 -3.16
C HIS A 241 1.99 20.91 -4.30
N GLU A 242 0.90 21.59 -3.99
CA GLU A 242 0.19 22.50 -4.92
C GLU A 242 1.04 23.71 -5.35
N LYS A 243 2.19 23.95 -4.70
CA LYS A 243 3.09 25.03 -5.06
C LYS A 243 3.84 24.66 -6.35
N GLU A 244 3.69 25.51 -7.35
CA GLU A 244 4.26 25.34 -8.68
C GLU A 244 5.06 26.57 -9.11
N LEU A 245 6.12 26.36 -9.88
CA LEU A 245 6.86 27.41 -10.58
C LEU A 245 6.70 27.17 -12.07
N LYS A 246 6.08 28.14 -12.75
CA LYS A 246 5.85 28.09 -14.20
C LYS A 246 6.62 29.23 -14.87
N PHE A 247 7.40 28.92 -15.90
CA PHE A 247 8.19 29.92 -16.61
C PHE A 247 8.41 29.52 -18.07
N ASP A 248 8.76 30.49 -18.91
CA ASP A 248 9.12 30.25 -20.30
C ASP A 248 10.65 30.15 -20.46
N SER A 249 11.10 29.09 -21.13
CA SER A 249 12.49 28.90 -21.54
C SER A 249 13.07 29.97 -22.47
N ALA A 250 12.24 30.64 -23.27
CA ALA A 250 12.72 31.68 -24.19
C ALA A 250 13.19 32.92 -23.42
N VAL A 251 12.46 33.27 -22.36
CA VAL A 251 12.79 34.39 -21.46
C VAL A 251 13.87 33.98 -20.45
N ASN A 252 13.79 32.77 -19.93
CA ASN A 252 14.67 32.27 -18.86
C ASN A 252 15.74 31.32 -19.40
N ARG A 253 16.30 31.60 -20.59
CA ARG A 253 17.23 30.68 -21.27
C ARG A 253 18.47 30.38 -20.43
N GLY A 254 19.02 31.40 -19.77
CA GLY A 254 20.18 31.24 -18.88
C GLY A 254 19.89 30.31 -17.69
N ILE A 255 18.68 30.36 -17.13
CA ILE A 255 18.25 29.44 -16.07
C ILE A 255 18.18 28.00 -16.61
N VAL A 256 17.56 27.80 -17.78
CA VAL A 256 17.41 26.46 -18.39
C VAL A 256 18.76 25.82 -18.72
N GLU A 257 19.71 26.60 -19.21
CA GLU A 257 21.07 26.15 -19.56
C GLU A 257 21.93 25.81 -18.34
N THR A 258 21.69 26.49 -17.20
CA THR A 258 22.43 26.28 -15.94
C THR A 258 21.70 25.38 -14.95
N LEU A 259 20.54 24.85 -15.34
CA LEU A 259 19.71 24.02 -14.49
C LEU A 259 20.42 22.71 -14.15
N ASP A 260 20.50 22.40 -12.86
CA ASP A 260 21.03 21.13 -12.39
C ASP A 260 19.98 20.04 -12.55
N TYR A 261 19.90 19.46 -13.77
CA TYR A 261 18.96 18.39 -14.09
C TYR A 261 19.17 17.12 -13.25
N SER A 262 20.34 16.94 -12.61
CA SER A 262 20.57 15.82 -11.70
C SER A 262 19.72 15.89 -10.42
N LYS A 263 19.17 17.07 -10.11
CA LYS A 263 18.26 17.31 -8.98
C LYS A 263 16.79 17.42 -9.39
N LEU A 264 16.49 17.10 -10.64
CA LEU A 264 15.13 17.12 -11.19
C LEU A 264 14.73 15.70 -11.59
N LEU A 265 13.49 15.34 -11.30
CA LEU A 265 12.86 14.17 -11.88
C LEU A 265 11.79 14.63 -12.86
N LYS A 266 11.75 14.03 -14.05
CA LYS A 266 10.67 14.19 -15.02
C LYS A 266 9.38 13.64 -14.41
N SER A 267 8.32 14.45 -14.47
CA SER A 267 6.99 14.12 -13.95
C SER A 267 5.89 14.55 -14.94
N GLY A 268 4.62 14.26 -14.62
CA GLY A 268 3.51 14.54 -15.53
C GLY A 268 3.72 13.90 -16.91
N PHE A 269 3.31 14.59 -17.98
CA PHE A 269 3.50 14.12 -19.37
C PHE A 269 4.98 13.92 -19.75
N THR A 270 5.88 14.76 -19.23
CA THR A 270 7.31 14.64 -19.50
C THR A 270 7.90 13.38 -18.86
N GLY A 271 7.38 12.94 -17.72
CA GLY A 271 7.70 11.63 -17.14
C GLY A 271 7.01 10.48 -17.90
N LEU A 272 5.70 10.59 -18.09
CA LEU A 272 4.86 9.53 -18.68
C LEU A 272 5.34 9.15 -20.09
N SER A 273 5.70 10.13 -20.92
CA SER A 273 6.22 9.90 -22.28
C SER A 273 7.58 9.20 -22.34
N GLN A 274 8.30 9.09 -21.23
CA GLN A 274 9.56 8.34 -21.17
C GLN A 274 9.35 6.86 -20.86
N VAL A 275 8.18 6.50 -20.34
CA VAL A 275 7.88 5.16 -19.81
C VAL A 275 6.64 4.53 -20.44
N THR A 276 6.01 5.22 -21.39
CA THR A 276 4.80 4.80 -22.12
C THR A 276 4.88 5.24 -23.57
N MET A 277 3.86 4.91 -24.38
CA MET A 277 3.79 5.30 -25.79
C MET A 277 3.17 6.70 -25.99
N ILE A 278 2.85 7.41 -24.91
CA ILE A 278 2.29 8.76 -25.02
C ILE A 278 3.34 9.76 -25.49
N SER A 279 2.94 10.68 -26.36
CA SER A 279 3.79 11.80 -26.72
C SER A 279 3.90 12.79 -25.57
N ASP A 280 5.11 13.32 -25.37
CA ASP A 280 5.29 14.44 -24.44
C ASP A 280 4.50 15.66 -24.91
N ASN A 281 4.14 16.53 -23.98
CA ASN A 281 3.45 17.78 -24.30
C ASN A 281 4.47 18.92 -24.50
N GLN A 282 3.96 20.11 -24.84
CA GLN A 282 4.79 21.29 -25.01
C GLN A 282 5.42 21.81 -23.71
N ARG A 283 4.82 21.49 -22.55
CA ARG A 283 5.23 21.99 -21.23
C ARG A 283 6.05 20.93 -20.48
N LYS A 284 7.36 21.13 -20.44
CA LYS A 284 8.27 20.28 -19.70
C LYS A 284 7.99 20.35 -18.20
N THR A 285 7.72 19.20 -17.61
CA THR A 285 7.25 19.08 -16.23
C THR A 285 8.25 18.28 -15.40
N PHE A 286 8.69 18.88 -14.30
CA PHE A 286 9.67 18.29 -13.39
C PHE A 286 9.24 18.49 -11.94
N VAL A 287 9.81 17.67 -11.07
CA VAL A 287 9.69 17.78 -9.63
C VAL A 287 11.08 17.88 -8.98
N THR A 288 11.18 18.66 -7.91
CA THR A 288 12.44 18.84 -7.17
C THR A 288 12.20 19.08 -5.67
N ASP A 289 13.29 19.12 -4.90
CA ASP A 289 13.24 19.44 -3.48
C ASP A 289 12.93 20.92 -3.19
N LYS A 290 12.51 21.19 -1.96
CA LYS A 290 12.11 22.54 -1.54
C LYS A 290 13.25 23.57 -1.65
N ASN A 291 14.51 23.17 -1.43
CA ASN A 291 15.64 24.09 -1.47
C ASN A 291 15.93 24.50 -2.91
N MET A 292 16.02 23.53 -3.82
CA MET A 292 16.20 23.77 -5.24
C MET A 292 15.05 24.60 -5.80
N PHE A 293 13.80 24.24 -5.47
CA PHE A 293 12.63 25.02 -5.88
C PHE A 293 12.71 26.48 -5.43
N ASN A 294 13.07 26.75 -4.17
CA ASN A 294 13.15 28.12 -3.66
C ASN A 294 14.27 28.91 -4.34
N THR A 295 15.42 28.28 -4.57
CA THR A 295 16.52 28.90 -5.33
C THR A 295 16.06 29.26 -6.75
N LEU A 296 15.46 28.32 -7.47
CA LEU A 296 14.93 28.56 -8.81
C LEU A 296 13.86 29.64 -8.83
N SER A 297 12.90 29.58 -7.90
CA SER A 297 11.82 30.56 -7.80
C SER A 297 12.35 31.97 -7.59
N ASN A 298 13.37 32.15 -6.73
CA ASN A 298 13.99 33.45 -6.50
C ASN A 298 14.73 33.95 -7.75
N THR A 299 15.46 33.07 -8.45
CA THR A 299 16.19 33.43 -9.67
C THR A 299 15.22 33.84 -10.78
N VAL A 300 14.16 33.07 -11.02
CA VAL A 300 13.12 33.36 -12.03
C VAL A 300 12.44 34.70 -11.72
N ILE A 301 12.06 34.94 -10.46
CA ILE A 301 11.43 36.21 -10.05
C ILE A 301 12.37 37.40 -10.30
N ARG A 302 13.66 37.25 -9.97
CA ARG A 302 14.66 38.30 -10.21
C ARG A 302 14.81 38.61 -11.70
N GLU A 303 15.01 37.60 -12.54
CA GLU A 303 15.16 37.78 -13.99
C GLU A 303 13.90 38.37 -14.64
N ALA A 304 12.71 37.95 -14.17
CA ALA A 304 11.45 38.53 -14.62
C ALA A 304 11.31 40.01 -14.20
N SER A 305 11.79 40.40 -13.02
CA SER A 305 11.75 41.79 -12.55
C SER A 305 12.75 42.70 -13.28
N GLU A 306 13.87 42.15 -13.75
CA GLU A 306 14.88 42.87 -14.55
C GLU A 306 14.45 43.01 -16.02
N SER A 307 13.56 42.13 -16.49
CA SER A 307 13.00 42.16 -17.83
C SER A 307 11.79 43.11 -17.89
N MET A 308 12.02 44.40 -18.20
CA MET A 308 10.98 45.42 -18.41
C MET A 308 10.16 45.20 -19.70
N GLY A 309 9.41 44.10 -19.79
CA GLY A 309 8.52 43.78 -20.92
C GLY A 309 7.22 43.12 -20.44
N GLU A 310 6.11 43.40 -21.13
CA GLU A 310 4.76 42.99 -20.73
C GLU A 310 4.66 41.52 -20.28
N PRO A 311 3.97 41.24 -19.16
CA PRO A 311 3.62 39.89 -18.80
C PRO A 311 2.55 39.39 -19.79
N PHE A 312 2.50 38.09 -20.03
CA PHE A 312 1.44 37.37 -20.75
C PHE A 312 1.63 37.27 -22.28
N ASN A 313 2.46 36.31 -22.69
CA ASN A 313 2.08 35.43 -23.78
C ASN A 313 2.17 33.98 -23.28
N THR A 314 1.15 33.19 -23.62
CA THR A 314 0.47 32.25 -22.71
C THR A 314 1.01 30.82 -22.62
N ASP A 315 2.16 30.54 -23.22
CA ASP A 315 2.72 29.18 -23.28
C ASP A 315 3.93 29.01 -22.37
N LEU A 316 3.69 28.98 -21.05
CA LEU A 316 4.72 28.63 -20.07
C LEU A 316 5.22 27.20 -20.34
N LYS A 317 6.45 27.09 -20.86
CA LYS A 317 7.06 25.84 -21.33
C LYS A 317 7.66 24.98 -20.23
N PHE A 318 7.86 25.51 -19.04
CA PHE A 318 8.39 24.77 -17.90
C PHE A 318 7.43 24.83 -16.72
N LEU A 319 7.26 23.70 -16.06
CA LEU A 319 6.57 23.54 -14.79
C LEU A 319 7.48 22.76 -13.83
N ILE A 320 7.87 23.40 -12.73
CA ILE A 320 8.60 22.76 -11.64
C ILE A 320 7.65 22.66 -10.43
N GLN A 321 7.52 21.46 -9.87
CA GLN A 321 6.74 21.18 -8.67
C GLN A 321 7.64 20.84 -7.47
N VAL A 322 7.12 21.00 -6.25
CA VAL A 322 7.85 20.64 -5.02
C VAL A 322 7.41 19.28 -4.53
N GLN A 323 8.35 18.36 -4.35
CA GLN A 323 8.07 17.06 -3.74
C GLN A 323 7.74 17.17 -2.24
N LYS A 324 6.75 16.41 -1.77
CA LYS A 324 6.40 16.24 -0.34
C LYS A 324 7.40 15.35 0.39
N TYR A 325 8.09 14.48 -0.36
CA TYR A 325 9.11 13.57 0.12
C TYR A 325 10.11 13.24 -0.98
N ASP A 326 11.19 12.55 -0.63
CA ASP A 326 12.28 12.26 -1.57
C ASP A 326 11.84 11.23 -2.62
N LEU A 327 11.41 11.69 -3.79
CA LEU A 327 10.96 10.84 -4.90
C LEU A 327 12.13 10.17 -5.63
N ASN A 328 13.33 10.75 -5.55
CA ASN A 328 14.52 10.13 -6.13
C ASN A 328 14.88 8.87 -5.34
N PHE A 329 14.73 8.90 -4.03
CA PHE A 329 14.86 7.69 -3.20
C PHE A 329 13.89 6.58 -3.64
N PHE A 330 12.62 6.89 -3.91
CA PHE A 330 11.64 5.89 -4.37
C PHE A 330 11.93 5.38 -5.79
N ASN A 331 12.39 6.23 -6.71
CA ASN A 331 12.91 5.78 -8.01
C ASN A 331 14.07 4.79 -7.84
N VAL A 332 15.05 5.09 -6.98
CA VAL A 332 16.20 4.20 -6.72
C VAL A 332 15.74 2.84 -6.19
N LEU A 333 14.72 2.82 -5.33
CA LEU A 333 14.11 1.57 -4.84
C LEU A 333 13.39 0.81 -5.94
N TYR A 334 12.56 1.48 -6.74
CA TYR A 334 11.85 0.85 -7.86
C TYR A 334 12.83 0.25 -8.87
N ARG A 335 13.96 0.93 -9.14
CA ARG A 335 14.98 0.41 -10.05
C ARG A 335 15.71 -0.86 -9.57
N GLN A 336 15.50 -1.25 -8.31
CA GLN A 336 15.94 -2.57 -7.83
C GLN A 336 15.06 -3.71 -8.33
N THR A 337 13.80 -3.41 -8.69
CA THR A 337 12.84 -4.36 -9.27
C THR A 337 12.86 -4.33 -10.79
N ASP A 338 13.02 -3.13 -11.38
CA ASP A 338 13.15 -2.93 -12.82
C ASP A 338 14.38 -2.07 -13.15
N LYS A 339 15.46 -2.73 -13.58
CA LYS A 339 16.75 -2.07 -13.86
C LYS A 339 16.71 -1.18 -15.10
N GLU A 340 15.77 -1.42 -16.00
CA GLU A 340 15.62 -0.67 -17.25
C GLU A 340 14.83 0.63 -17.06
N TYR A 341 14.10 0.76 -15.94
CA TYR A 341 13.37 1.98 -15.64
C TYR A 341 14.30 3.21 -15.54
N PRO A 342 13.94 4.36 -16.14
CA PRO A 342 14.80 5.54 -16.17
C PRO A 342 15.11 6.10 -14.77
N GLY A 343 16.36 6.52 -14.57
CA GLY A 343 16.82 7.09 -13.29
C GLY A 343 16.42 8.55 -13.06
N ASP A 344 15.95 9.24 -14.10
CA ASP A 344 15.58 10.65 -14.07
C ASP A 344 14.06 10.87 -14.20
N VAL A 345 13.26 9.82 -13.99
CA VAL A 345 11.78 9.85 -14.03
C VAL A 345 11.25 9.44 -12.66
N VAL A 346 10.16 10.05 -12.21
CA VAL A 346 9.46 9.63 -10.98
C VAL A 346 9.07 8.14 -11.09
N ASP A 347 9.12 7.35 -10.01
CA ASP A 347 8.69 5.95 -10.07
C ASP A 347 7.21 5.82 -10.51
N PRO A 348 6.81 4.69 -11.11
CA PRO A 348 5.51 4.62 -11.77
C PRO A 348 4.33 4.72 -10.80
N LEU A 349 4.49 4.33 -9.53
CA LEU A 349 3.44 4.44 -8.53
C LEU A 349 3.21 5.91 -8.15
N ASP A 350 4.28 6.64 -7.81
CA ASP A 350 4.17 8.07 -7.51
C ASP A 350 3.76 8.90 -8.74
N LEU A 351 4.21 8.53 -9.94
CA LEU A 351 3.79 9.17 -11.19
C LEU A 351 2.29 8.98 -11.44
N TYR A 352 1.78 7.76 -11.23
CA TYR A 352 0.34 7.50 -11.28
C TYR A 352 -0.43 8.35 -10.26
N LEU A 353 0.04 8.47 -9.02
CA LEU A 353 -0.61 9.30 -8.00
C LEU A 353 -0.63 10.80 -8.35
N MET A 354 0.33 11.27 -9.14
CA MET A 354 0.35 12.65 -9.63
C MET A 354 -0.70 12.90 -10.72
N MET A 355 -1.06 11.89 -11.51
CA MET A 355 -1.86 12.06 -12.74
C MET A 355 -3.28 11.50 -12.64
N SER A 356 -3.49 10.40 -11.91
CA SER A 356 -4.77 9.65 -11.84
C SER A 356 -5.97 10.42 -11.29
N LYS A 357 -5.76 11.59 -10.68
CA LYS A 357 -6.85 12.44 -10.14
C LYS A 357 -7.21 13.62 -11.03
N GLU A 358 -6.47 13.78 -12.13
CA GLU A 358 -6.73 14.79 -13.14
C GLU A 358 -7.70 14.22 -14.19
N ASN A 359 -8.51 15.10 -14.79
CA ASN A 359 -9.45 14.70 -15.83
C ASN A 359 -8.74 14.77 -17.20
N TYR A 360 -7.96 13.74 -17.52
CA TYR A 360 -7.30 13.60 -18.82
C TYR A 360 -8.20 12.87 -19.84
N ASP A 361 -7.69 12.72 -21.07
CA ASP A 361 -8.37 11.92 -22.09
C ASP A 361 -8.17 10.41 -21.85
N GLU A 362 -9.06 9.59 -22.44
CA GLU A 362 -9.06 8.13 -22.26
C GLU A 362 -7.73 7.46 -22.65
N ARG A 363 -6.95 8.08 -23.55
CA ARG A 363 -5.64 7.54 -23.95
C ARG A 363 -4.62 7.72 -22.81
N VAL A 364 -4.61 8.87 -22.13
CA VAL A 364 -3.74 9.08 -20.96
C VAL A 364 -4.09 8.07 -19.86
N ASP A 365 -5.37 7.89 -19.58
CA ASP A 365 -5.83 6.95 -18.56
C ASP A 365 -5.42 5.51 -18.91
N SER A 366 -5.58 5.10 -20.17
CA SER A 366 -5.13 3.77 -20.63
C SER A 366 -3.63 3.57 -20.46
N GLU A 367 -2.80 4.54 -20.81
CA GLU A 367 -1.33 4.42 -20.67
C GLU A 367 -0.91 4.42 -19.19
N LEU A 368 -1.62 5.14 -18.32
CA LEU A 368 -1.40 5.12 -16.87
C LEU A 368 -1.72 3.75 -16.25
N GLU A 369 -2.84 3.15 -16.65
CA GLU A 369 -3.24 1.80 -16.21
C GLU A 369 -2.29 0.73 -16.75
N ASP A 370 -1.90 0.80 -18.03
CA ASP A 370 -0.93 -0.13 -18.62
C ASP A 370 0.44 -0.02 -17.93
N MET A 371 0.90 1.20 -17.62
CA MET A 371 2.13 1.43 -16.85
C MET A 371 2.05 0.79 -15.47
N LEU A 372 0.92 0.95 -14.76
CA LEU A 372 0.71 0.29 -13.47
C LEU A 372 0.70 -1.23 -13.60
N ASP A 373 -0.04 -1.80 -14.56
CA ASP A 373 -0.12 -3.24 -14.75
C ASP A 373 1.26 -3.86 -15.04
N ASN A 374 2.11 -3.16 -15.80
CA ASN A 374 3.46 -3.59 -16.11
C ASN A 374 4.35 -3.73 -14.85
N ILE A 375 4.04 -3.01 -13.75
CA ILE A 375 4.75 -3.18 -12.47
C ILE A 375 4.65 -4.63 -11.97
N TRP A 376 3.52 -5.31 -12.23
CA TRP A 376 3.24 -6.67 -11.74
C TRP A 376 3.21 -7.74 -12.82
N ARG A 377 3.45 -7.41 -14.09
CA ARG A 377 3.65 -8.44 -15.10
C ARG A 377 4.93 -9.22 -14.79
N ASP A 378 4.84 -10.55 -14.89
CA ASP A 378 6.00 -11.43 -14.87
C ASP A 378 6.82 -11.14 -16.14
N ASN A 379 8.11 -10.85 -15.98
CA ASN A 379 9.05 -10.73 -17.09
C ASN A 379 9.47 -12.10 -17.61
#